data_AF-A0AAD2DZU5-F1
#
_entry.id   AF-A0AAD2DZU5-F1
#
_cell.length_a   1.000
_cell.length_b   1.000
_cell.length_c   1.000
_cell.angle_alpha   90.00
_cell.angle_beta   90.00
_cell.angle_gamma   90.00
#
_symmetry.space_group_name_H-M   'P 1'
#
loop_
_entity.id
_entity.type
_entity.pdbx_description
1 polymer ?
#
loop_
_entity_poly.entity_id
_entity_poly.type
_entity_poly.pdbx_seq_one_letter_code
_entity_poly.pdbx_strand_id
1 'polypeptide(L)'
;MWFNFDPTIPFSQNPFFIPQEKAKTSSGFASTLLSNVRNKVKDGKYYETREFWKQPDRMGYKPCLDFNEKYRKDSGETIKGKTKYLMRVVSSGMNQQRNHIVDAVVIARILDAAHVMSIFEFSDMFDLDHFKNVLANDVRIVSSLPSTHLIARPVEEKRTPLHVSPEWIRSRYLKWLRRDGVLLLRGLDSRLSKDLRCKVAFHALRFAPHISEFGNKLTKRMRTEGPRLALHLQMEKDVWVRTGCVPGLTPEYDEMINNERKKWPELLTSKSNMTYHDRKLAGLSAP
;
A
#
# COMPACT_ATOMS: atom_id res chain seq x y z
N MET A 1 -0.27 16.75 21.82
CA MET A 1 0.08 16.01 23.03
C MET A 1 1.25 15.09 22.69
N TRP A 2 2.44 15.45 23.13
CA TRP A 2 3.63 14.60 23.00
C TRP A 2 3.62 13.61 24.17
N PHE A 3 3.82 12.32 23.88
CA PHE A 3 3.99 11.32 24.92
C PHE A 3 5.45 11.33 25.39
N ASN A 4 5.66 11.66 26.67
CA ASN A 4 6.94 11.48 27.35
C ASN A 4 7.20 9.98 27.50
N PHE A 5 8.19 9.46 26.76
CA PHE A 5 8.79 8.15 27.05
C PHE A 5 9.96 8.34 28.01
N ASP A 6 9.85 7.79 29.22
CA ASP A 6 10.96 7.69 30.16
C ASP A 6 11.82 6.48 29.78
N PRO A 7 13.08 6.68 29.36
CA PRO A 7 13.97 5.62 28.89
C PRO A 7 14.56 4.75 30.02
N THR A 8 14.18 4.96 31.29
CA THR A 8 14.78 4.27 32.44
C THR A 8 14.01 3.05 32.95
N ILE A 9 12.84 2.75 32.37
CA ILE A 9 12.02 1.59 32.80
C ILE A 9 12.47 0.32 32.04
N PRO A 10 13.08 -0.68 32.68
CA PRO A 10 13.37 -1.95 32.03
C PRO A 10 12.06 -2.66 31.67
N PHE A 11 11.98 -3.17 30.44
CA PHE A 11 10.84 -3.96 29.97
C PHE A 11 10.66 -5.21 30.87
N SER A 12 9.52 -5.29 31.55
CA SER A 12 9.12 -6.46 32.31
C SER A 12 9.07 -7.69 31.40
N GLN A 13 9.78 -8.75 31.78
CA GLN A 13 9.66 -10.06 31.15
C GLN A 13 8.36 -10.72 31.66
N ASN A 14 7.43 -10.98 30.74
CA ASN A 14 6.08 -11.53 30.90
C ASN A 14 4.96 -10.57 31.38
N PRO A 15 4.19 -10.00 30.44
CA PRO A 15 2.92 -9.33 30.74
C PRO A 15 1.69 -10.27 30.80
N PHE A 16 1.85 -11.60 30.76
CA PHE A 16 0.72 -12.54 30.81
C PHE A 16 0.85 -13.54 31.96
N PHE A 17 0.29 -13.18 33.12
CA PHE A 17 -0.19 -14.13 34.11
C PHE A 17 -1.72 -13.96 34.22
N ILE A 18 -2.48 -14.97 33.77
CA ILE A 18 -3.92 -15.05 34.00
C ILE A 18 -4.15 -16.24 34.96
N PRO A 19 -4.75 -16.05 36.14
CA PRO A 19 -5.18 -17.15 36.99
C PRO A 19 -6.26 -17.99 36.30
N GLN A 20 -6.11 -19.32 36.28
CA GLN A 20 -7.14 -20.21 35.74
C GLN A 20 -8.38 -20.24 36.65
N GLU A 21 -9.46 -19.61 36.20
CA GLU A 21 -10.81 -19.92 36.67
C GLU A 21 -11.51 -20.81 35.62
N LYS A 22 -12.01 -21.97 36.07
CA LYS A 22 -12.65 -22.98 35.22
C LYS A 22 -14.04 -22.51 34.79
N ALA A 23 -14.20 -22.09 33.54
CA ALA A 23 -15.50 -21.99 32.87
C ALA A 23 -15.63 -23.06 31.78
N LYS A 24 -16.66 -23.90 31.89
CA LYS A 24 -17.09 -24.88 30.88
C LYS A 24 -17.98 -24.17 29.85
N THR A 25 -17.58 -24.14 28.57
CA THR A 25 -18.54 -24.09 27.45
C THR A 25 -17.93 -24.47 26.09
N SER A 26 -18.75 -25.25 25.37
CA SER A 26 -18.76 -25.74 23.98
C SER A 26 -17.48 -25.75 23.13
N SER A 27 -17.08 -26.99 22.83
CA SER A 27 -16.24 -27.42 21.72
C SER A 27 -16.76 -26.99 20.35
N GLY A 28 -15.90 -26.37 19.55
CA GLY A 28 -16.11 -26.26 18.10
C GLY A 28 -15.10 -25.29 17.48
N PHE A 29 -14.23 -25.82 16.60
CA PHE A 29 -13.36 -25.11 15.66
C PHE A 29 -12.02 -24.49 16.12
N ALA A 30 -11.77 -24.19 17.40
CA ALA A 30 -10.47 -23.62 17.81
C ALA A 30 -9.39 -24.67 18.15
N SER A 31 -9.74 -25.94 18.35
CA SER A 31 -8.76 -26.95 18.80
C SER A 31 -7.92 -27.55 17.67
N THR A 32 -8.30 -27.41 16.40
CA THR A 32 -7.65 -28.15 15.30
C THR A 32 -6.34 -27.53 14.82
N LEU A 33 -6.09 -26.24 15.06
CA LEU A 33 -4.83 -25.58 14.67
C LEU A 33 -3.80 -25.46 15.81
N LEU A 34 -4.23 -25.55 17.08
CA LEU A 34 -3.35 -25.49 18.24
C LEU A 34 -3.04 -26.86 18.87
N SER A 35 -3.68 -27.95 18.42
CA SER A 35 -3.47 -29.29 18.97
C SER A 35 -2.28 -30.05 18.36
N ASN A 36 -1.66 -29.54 17.29
CA ASN A 36 -0.59 -30.24 16.59
C ASN A 36 0.83 -29.90 17.07
N VAL A 37 1.01 -28.99 18.04
CA VAL A 37 2.29 -28.86 18.76
C VAL A 37 2.28 -29.82 19.95
N ARG A 38 2.21 -31.13 19.66
CA ARG A 38 2.45 -32.16 20.66
C ARG A 38 3.79 -32.79 20.30
N ASN A 39 4.87 -32.23 20.86
CA ASN A 39 6.25 -32.70 20.75
C ASN A 39 6.26 -34.24 20.87
N LYS A 40 6.33 -34.95 19.75
CA LYS A 40 6.54 -36.40 19.74
C LYS A 40 8.03 -36.64 19.81
N VAL A 41 8.53 -36.89 21.02
CA VAL A 41 9.87 -37.42 21.23
C VAL A 41 9.89 -38.85 20.67
N LYS A 42 10.46 -39.01 19.48
CA LYS A 42 11.00 -40.28 18.98
C LYS A 42 12.41 -39.99 18.46
N ASP A 43 13.40 -40.68 19.04
CA ASP A 43 14.81 -40.67 18.65
C ASP A 43 15.47 -39.30 18.49
N GLY A 44 15.66 -38.59 19.61
CA GLY A 44 16.82 -37.70 19.85
C GLY A 44 17.18 -36.62 18.81
N LYS A 45 16.33 -36.33 17.83
CA LYS A 45 16.61 -35.39 16.75
C LYS A 45 15.47 -34.38 16.63
N TYR A 46 15.81 -33.13 16.96
CA TYR A 46 14.97 -31.94 16.83
C TYR A 46 14.61 -31.70 15.34
N TYR A 47 13.43 -32.12 14.89
CA TYR A 47 12.95 -31.90 13.52
C TYR A 47 11.82 -30.85 13.38
N GLU A 48 11.27 -30.34 14.48
CA GLU A 48 10.06 -29.48 14.46
C GLU A 48 10.31 -28.00 14.07
N THR A 49 11.54 -27.48 14.20
CA THR A 49 11.78 -26.04 13.98
C THR A 49 11.80 -25.62 12.51
N ARG A 50 12.17 -26.50 11.57
CA ARG A 50 12.29 -26.11 10.15
C ARG A 50 10.96 -25.98 9.43
N GLU A 51 9.94 -26.72 9.84
CA GLU A 51 8.64 -26.72 9.18
C GLU A 51 7.84 -25.44 9.48
N PHE A 52 7.90 -24.96 10.73
CA PHE A 52 7.26 -23.72 11.14
C PHE A 52 7.71 -22.49 10.33
N TRP A 53 9.01 -22.43 9.99
CA TRP A 53 9.59 -21.31 9.23
C TRP A 53 9.47 -21.47 7.71
N LYS A 54 8.83 -22.53 7.21
CA LYS A 54 8.55 -22.64 5.77
C LYS A 54 7.60 -21.52 5.36
N GLN A 55 7.96 -20.84 4.28
CA GLN A 55 7.05 -19.86 3.68
C GLN A 55 5.78 -20.59 3.24
N PRO A 56 4.57 -20.12 3.62
CA PRO A 56 3.35 -20.74 3.16
C PRO A 56 3.28 -20.70 1.64
N ASP A 57 2.59 -21.68 1.04
CA ASP A 57 2.23 -21.54 -0.36
C ASP A 57 1.50 -20.20 -0.50
N ARG A 58 1.81 -19.45 -1.55
CA ARG A 58 1.26 -18.09 -1.70
C ARG A 58 -0.23 -18.13 -2.02
N MET A 59 -0.98 -19.17 -1.65
CA MET A 59 -2.39 -19.41 -1.96
C MET A 59 -2.70 -19.20 -3.45
N GLY A 60 -1.77 -19.59 -4.31
CA GLY A 60 -1.86 -19.37 -5.76
C GLY A 60 -1.67 -17.90 -6.23
N TYR A 61 -1.48 -16.94 -5.33
CA TYR A 61 -1.13 -15.56 -5.69
C TYR A 61 0.25 -15.54 -6.35
N LYS A 62 0.26 -15.08 -7.59
CA LYS A 62 1.47 -14.85 -8.38
C LYS A 62 1.64 -13.34 -8.56
N PRO A 63 2.87 -12.84 -8.45
CA PRO A 63 3.11 -11.43 -8.70
C PRO A 63 2.92 -11.17 -10.19
N CYS A 64 2.29 -10.06 -10.53
CA CYS A 64 2.01 -9.62 -11.91
C CYS A 64 3.27 -9.00 -12.55
N LEU A 65 4.34 -9.79 -12.65
CA LEU A 65 5.66 -9.37 -13.14
C LEU A 65 5.96 -9.86 -14.56
N ASP A 66 5.09 -10.71 -15.10
CA ASP A 66 5.21 -11.23 -16.46
C ASP A 66 4.51 -10.31 -17.46
N PHE A 67 5.29 -9.46 -18.11
CA PHE A 67 4.78 -8.56 -19.14
C PHE A 67 4.66 -9.30 -20.47
N ASN A 68 3.43 -9.44 -20.96
CA ASN A 68 3.18 -10.13 -22.23
C ASN A 68 3.86 -9.40 -23.41
N GLU A 69 4.14 -10.13 -24.49
CA GLU A 69 4.81 -9.59 -25.68
C GLU A 69 3.97 -8.47 -26.34
N LYS A 70 2.63 -8.56 -26.22
CA LYS A 70 1.70 -7.54 -26.69
C LYS A 70 1.91 -6.19 -25.98
N TYR A 71 2.04 -6.19 -24.67
CA TYR A 71 2.31 -5.02 -23.82
C TYR A 71 3.64 -4.36 -24.23
N ARG A 72 4.66 -5.19 -24.51
CA ARG A 72 5.97 -4.72 -25.01
C ARG A 72 5.88 -4.07 -26.40
N LYS A 73 5.03 -4.59 -27.28
CA LYS A 73 4.77 -4.00 -28.60
C LYS A 73 4.01 -2.68 -28.47
N ASP A 74 2.97 -2.64 -27.63
CA ASP A 74 2.16 -1.44 -27.39
C ASP A 74 2.98 -0.31 -26.75
N SER A 75 4.04 -0.62 -25.99
CA SER A 75 4.99 0.34 -25.39
C SER A 75 6.06 0.86 -26.37
N GLY A 76 6.13 0.35 -27.60
CA GLY A 76 7.10 0.79 -28.60
C GLY A 76 6.73 2.08 -29.36
N GLU A 77 5.47 2.49 -29.36
CA GLU A 77 5.01 3.65 -30.13
C GLU A 77 5.29 4.99 -29.43
N THR A 78 6.39 5.60 -29.86
CA THR A 78 6.74 7.04 -29.86
C THR A 78 6.57 7.82 -28.55
N ILE A 79 7.68 7.91 -27.79
CA ILE A 79 7.83 8.79 -26.60
C ILE A 79 8.46 10.15 -26.96
N LYS A 80 8.84 10.35 -28.22
CA LYS A 80 9.45 11.61 -28.69
C LYS A 80 8.37 12.63 -29.06
N GLY A 81 8.53 13.87 -28.60
CA GLY A 81 7.70 15.00 -29.04
C GLY A 81 6.39 15.22 -28.28
N LYS A 82 6.14 14.54 -27.15
CA LYS A 82 4.93 14.79 -26.35
C LYS A 82 4.96 16.21 -25.77
N THR A 83 4.04 17.05 -26.23
CA THR A 83 3.80 18.44 -25.77
C THR A 83 2.74 18.52 -24.67
N LYS A 84 2.19 17.38 -24.27
CA LYS A 84 1.13 17.27 -23.26
C LYS A 84 1.72 16.79 -21.94
N TYR A 85 1.33 17.44 -20.84
CA TYR A 85 1.89 17.21 -19.52
C TYR A 85 0.81 16.89 -18.49
N LEU A 86 1.05 15.84 -17.71
CA LEU A 86 0.23 15.45 -16.58
C LEU A 86 0.97 15.73 -15.28
N MET A 87 0.42 16.64 -14.48
CA MET A 87 0.86 16.93 -13.12
C MET A 87 -0.09 16.27 -12.13
N ARG A 88 0.47 15.79 -11.02
CA ARG A 88 -0.33 15.34 -9.88
C ARG A 88 0.20 15.96 -8.61
N VAL A 89 -0.70 16.55 -7.81
CA VAL A 89 -0.35 16.96 -6.45
C VAL A 89 -0.44 15.74 -5.56
N VAL A 90 0.63 15.46 -4.82
CA VAL A 90 0.70 14.34 -3.88
C VAL A 90 0.69 14.91 -2.46
N SER A 91 -0.51 15.06 -1.89
CA SER A 91 -0.70 15.50 -0.50
C SER A 91 -1.36 14.36 0.29
N SER A 92 -0.58 13.34 0.69
CA SER A 92 -1.08 12.29 1.57
C SER A 92 0.05 11.46 2.21
N GLY A 93 -0.29 10.48 3.05
CA GLY A 93 0.65 9.54 3.67
C GLY A 93 1.31 8.59 2.67
N MET A 94 2.50 8.06 3.03
CA MET A 94 3.44 7.38 2.12
C MET A 94 2.81 6.29 1.21
N ASN A 95 1.98 5.39 1.76
CA ASN A 95 1.34 4.35 0.94
C ASN A 95 0.33 4.94 -0.07
N GLN A 96 -0.35 6.02 0.31
CA GLN A 96 -1.24 6.74 -0.60
C GLN A 96 -0.43 7.47 -1.67
N GLN A 97 0.70 8.08 -1.31
CA GLN A 97 1.62 8.69 -2.28
C GLN A 97 2.09 7.67 -3.32
N ARG A 98 2.48 6.46 -2.89
CA ARG A 98 2.88 5.37 -3.78
C ARG A 98 1.77 5.01 -4.78
N ASN A 99 0.54 4.81 -4.29
CA ASN A 99 -0.60 4.53 -5.16
C ASN A 99 -0.90 5.70 -6.09
N HIS A 100 -0.71 6.93 -5.62
CA HIS A 100 -0.94 8.12 -6.42
C HIS A 100 0.06 8.25 -7.59
N ILE A 101 1.32 7.91 -7.35
CA ILE A 101 2.36 7.87 -8.39
C ILE A 101 2.03 6.79 -9.41
N VAL A 102 1.65 5.59 -8.95
CA VAL A 102 1.24 4.48 -9.83
C VAL A 102 0.11 4.92 -10.76
N ASP A 103 -0.93 5.54 -10.21
CA ASP A 103 -2.09 5.98 -11.00
C ASP A 103 -1.73 7.12 -11.95
N ALA A 104 -0.87 8.05 -11.53
CA ALA A 104 -0.43 9.14 -12.40
C ALA A 104 0.31 8.62 -13.64
N VAL A 105 1.21 7.64 -13.49
CA VAL A 105 1.90 7.01 -14.61
C VAL A 105 0.91 6.32 -15.55
N VAL A 106 -0.06 5.59 -15.01
CA VAL A 106 -1.04 4.86 -15.84
C VAL A 106 -1.94 5.81 -16.62
N ILE A 107 -2.39 6.90 -15.99
CA ILE A 107 -3.20 7.92 -16.68
C ILE A 107 -2.37 8.63 -17.75
N ALA A 108 -1.11 8.98 -17.45
CA ALA A 108 -0.21 9.58 -18.42
C ALA A 108 -0.04 8.68 -19.64
N ARG A 109 0.07 7.35 -19.44
CA ARG A 109 0.09 6.37 -20.53
C ARG A 109 -1.20 6.38 -21.36
N ILE A 110 -2.36 6.40 -20.71
CA ILE A 110 -3.68 6.38 -21.38
C ILE A 110 -3.90 7.63 -22.23
N LEU A 111 -3.45 8.79 -21.72
CA LEU A 111 -3.61 10.10 -22.34
C LEU A 111 -2.49 10.46 -23.32
N ASP A 112 -1.49 9.58 -23.45
CA ASP A 112 -0.30 9.81 -24.25
C ASP A 112 0.44 11.12 -23.86
N ALA A 113 0.61 11.32 -22.55
CA ALA A 113 1.20 12.52 -21.95
C ALA A 113 2.54 12.20 -21.25
N ALA A 114 3.36 13.24 -21.07
CA ALA A 114 4.50 13.17 -20.15
C ALA A 114 4.02 13.38 -18.71
N HIS A 115 4.52 12.60 -17.76
CA HIS A 115 4.24 12.84 -16.34
C HIS A 115 5.30 13.77 -15.75
N VAL A 116 4.85 14.85 -15.12
CA VAL A 116 5.70 15.80 -14.42
C VAL A 116 5.74 15.44 -12.95
N MET A 117 6.95 15.31 -12.40
CA MET A 117 7.20 14.88 -11.03
C MET A 117 8.30 15.73 -10.40
N SER A 118 8.10 16.17 -9.16
CA SER A 118 9.10 16.92 -8.40
C SER A 118 10.31 16.03 -8.06
N ILE A 119 11.53 16.52 -8.32
CA ILE A 119 12.76 15.77 -8.00
C ILE A 119 12.94 15.64 -6.49
N PHE A 120 12.75 16.74 -5.75
CA PHE A 120 13.08 16.81 -4.32
C PHE A 120 12.27 15.80 -3.51
N GLU A 121 10.95 15.87 -3.61
CA GLU A 121 10.05 14.99 -2.85
C GLU A 121 10.19 13.50 -3.24
N PHE A 122 10.52 13.22 -4.50
CA PHE A 122 10.64 11.85 -4.97
C PHE A 122 11.98 11.22 -4.58
N SER A 123 13.08 11.95 -4.75
CA SER A 123 14.45 11.40 -4.60
C SER A 123 14.81 11.11 -3.14
N ASP A 124 14.13 11.75 -2.19
CA ASP A 124 14.26 11.45 -0.76
C ASP A 124 13.79 10.03 -0.43
N MET A 125 12.81 9.50 -1.18
CA MET A 125 12.19 8.21 -0.89
C MET A 125 12.51 7.13 -1.91
N PHE A 126 12.62 7.50 -3.19
CA PHE A 126 12.69 6.57 -4.31
C PHE A 126 13.86 6.88 -5.25
N ASP A 127 14.36 5.85 -5.92
CA ASP A 127 15.40 5.98 -6.93
C ASP A 127 14.82 6.53 -8.24
N LEU A 128 15.02 7.83 -8.48
CA LEU A 128 14.49 8.55 -9.64
C LEU A 128 15.05 8.05 -10.97
N ASP A 129 16.33 7.71 -11.02
CA ASP A 129 16.99 7.28 -12.25
C ASP A 129 16.54 5.86 -12.62
N HIS A 130 16.47 4.96 -11.65
CA HIS A 130 15.87 3.64 -11.83
C HIS A 130 14.41 3.75 -12.29
N PHE A 131 13.62 4.63 -11.65
CA PHE A 131 12.23 4.86 -12.01
C PHE A 131 12.06 5.32 -13.47
N LYS A 132 12.85 6.31 -13.91
CA LYS A 132 12.87 6.79 -15.30
C LYS A 132 13.28 5.69 -16.28
N ASN A 133 14.31 4.91 -15.95
CA ASN A 133 14.84 3.87 -16.82
C ASN A 133 13.84 2.72 -17.01
N VAL A 134 13.18 2.26 -15.95
CA VAL A 134 12.18 1.18 -16.03
C VAL A 134 10.98 1.59 -16.87
N LEU A 135 10.58 2.86 -16.81
CA LEU A 135 9.41 3.41 -17.50
C LEU A 135 9.73 4.09 -18.83
N ALA A 136 10.98 4.03 -19.29
CA ALA A 136 11.45 4.76 -20.47
C ALA A 136 10.67 4.42 -21.75
N ASN A 137 10.10 3.21 -21.83
CA ASN A 137 9.25 2.75 -22.94
C ASN A 137 7.75 2.89 -22.66
N ASP A 138 7.34 3.30 -21.46
CA ASP A 138 5.92 3.43 -21.12
C ASP A 138 5.50 4.89 -21.11
N VAL A 139 6.20 5.72 -20.34
CA VAL A 139 5.80 7.11 -20.08
C VAL A 139 7.04 7.98 -19.95
N ARG A 140 7.02 9.15 -20.59
CA ARG A 140 8.06 10.16 -20.40
C ARG A 140 7.90 10.79 -19.02
N ILE A 141 8.89 10.63 -18.14
CA ILE A 141 8.93 11.30 -16.85
C ILE A 141 9.81 12.55 -16.97
N VAL A 142 9.28 13.71 -16.59
CA VAL A 142 10.00 15.00 -16.58
C VAL A 142 9.98 15.60 -15.19
N SER A 143 11.06 16.30 -14.82
CA SER A 143 11.22 16.91 -13.49
C SER A 143 10.46 18.22 -13.29
N SER A 144 10.16 18.92 -14.39
CA SER A 144 9.47 20.20 -14.38
C SER A 144 8.73 20.41 -15.69
N LEU A 145 7.75 21.31 -15.67
CA LEU A 145 7.12 21.80 -16.90
C LEU A 145 8.13 22.63 -17.70
N PRO A 146 8.13 22.54 -19.04
CA PRO A 146 8.87 23.49 -19.87
C PRO A 146 8.38 24.91 -19.63
N SER A 147 9.28 25.89 -19.80
CA SER A 147 8.97 27.32 -19.63
C SER A 147 7.75 27.78 -20.44
N THR A 148 7.53 27.19 -21.62
CA THR A 148 6.38 27.46 -22.50
C THR A 148 5.02 27.11 -21.90
N HIS A 149 4.97 26.29 -20.85
CA HIS A 149 3.74 25.80 -20.22
C HIS A 149 3.54 26.34 -18.80
N LEU A 150 4.40 27.23 -18.31
CA LEU A 150 4.29 27.83 -16.96
C LEU A 150 3.10 28.81 -16.84
N ILE A 151 2.61 29.34 -17.97
CA ILE A 151 1.49 30.30 -18.04
C ILE A 151 0.13 29.58 -18.09
N ALA A 152 0.11 28.28 -18.45
CA ALA A 152 -1.13 27.51 -18.54
C ALA A 152 -1.72 27.30 -17.15
N ARG A 153 -2.95 27.79 -16.91
CA ARG A 153 -3.71 27.45 -15.71
C ARG A 153 -4.11 25.98 -15.81
N PRO A 154 -3.61 25.09 -14.93
CA PRO A 154 -3.95 23.68 -15.02
C PRO A 154 -5.44 23.49 -14.77
N VAL A 155 -6.10 22.70 -15.61
CA VAL A 155 -7.48 22.29 -15.30
C VAL A 155 -7.46 21.36 -14.11
N GLU A 156 -8.18 21.73 -13.06
CA GLU A 156 -8.28 20.98 -11.81
C GLU A 156 -9.56 20.13 -11.80
N GLU A 157 -9.41 18.81 -11.88
CA GLU A 157 -10.53 17.89 -11.65
C GLU A 157 -10.65 17.59 -10.15
N LYS A 158 -11.79 17.97 -9.56
CA LYS A 158 -12.03 17.85 -8.12
C LYS A 158 -12.64 16.51 -7.71
N ARG A 159 -13.37 15.82 -8.60
CA ARG A 159 -14.02 14.54 -8.28
C ARG A 159 -14.04 13.61 -9.48
N THR A 160 -13.06 12.71 -9.54
CA THR A 160 -13.10 11.57 -10.45
C THR A 160 -13.95 10.46 -9.83
N PRO A 161 -14.92 9.87 -10.55
CA PRO A 161 -15.64 8.69 -10.08
C PRO A 161 -14.70 7.54 -9.72
N LEU A 162 -15.13 6.69 -8.78
CA LEU A 162 -14.43 5.45 -8.47
C LEU A 162 -14.57 4.47 -9.66
N HIS A 163 -13.50 3.72 -9.97
CA HIS A 163 -13.50 2.67 -11.00
C HIS A 163 -13.78 3.14 -12.44
N VAL A 164 -13.13 4.24 -12.86
CA VAL A 164 -13.22 4.72 -14.25
C VAL A 164 -12.50 3.82 -15.26
N SER A 165 -13.06 3.69 -16.46
CA SER A 165 -12.43 2.98 -17.58
C SER A 165 -11.40 3.86 -18.31
N PRO A 166 -10.42 3.27 -19.03
CA PRO A 166 -9.50 4.02 -19.87
C PRO A 166 -10.20 4.90 -20.92
N GLU A 167 -11.31 4.44 -21.48
CA GLU A 167 -12.11 5.18 -22.47
C GLU A 167 -12.74 6.42 -21.85
N TRP A 168 -13.23 6.32 -20.62
CA TRP A 168 -13.77 7.45 -19.87
C TRP A 168 -12.69 8.50 -19.58
N ILE A 169 -11.49 8.05 -19.18
CA ILE A 169 -10.33 8.94 -18.94
C ILE A 169 -9.99 9.71 -20.21
N ARG A 170 -9.92 9.02 -21.36
CA ARG A 170 -9.67 9.68 -22.65
C ARG A 170 -10.77 10.67 -23.00
N SER A 171 -12.03 10.27 -22.95
CA SER A 171 -13.14 11.15 -23.34
C SER A 171 -13.23 12.39 -22.45
N ARG A 172 -12.98 12.24 -21.14
CA ARG A 172 -13.03 13.33 -20.17
C ARG A 172 -11.87 14.31 -20.31
N TYR A 173 -10.63 13.80 -20.31
CA TYR A 173 -9.45 14.66 -20.13
C TYR A 173 -8.75 15.06 -21.42
N LEU A 174 -8.89 14.28 -22.50
CA LEU A 174 -8.15 14.54 -23.74
C LEU A 174 -8.57 15.85 -24.42
N LYS A 175 -9.80 16.33 -24.20
CA LYS A 175 -10.25 17.64 -24.66
C LYS A 175 -9.49 18.78 -23.96
N TRP A 176 -9.37 18.72 -22.63
CA TRP A 176 -8.64 19.73 -21.84
C TRP A 176 -7.15 19.68 -22.13
N LEU A 177 -6.57 18.48 -22.16
CA LEU A 177 -5.16 18.29 -22.43
C LEU A 177 -4.75 18.79 -23.83
N ARG A 178 -5.63 18.70 -24.83
CA ARG A 178 -5.40 19.29 -26.17
C ARG A 178 -5.48 20.82 -26.18
N ARG A 179 -6.31 21.42 -25.33
CA ARG A 179 -6.52 22.86 -25.27
C ARG A 179 -5.42 23.57 -24.49
N ASP A 180 -5.11 23.06 -23.30
CA ASP A 180 -4.29 23.75 -22.31
C ASP A 180 -2.87 23.16 -22.20
N GLY A 181 -2.61 22.00 -22.80
CA GLY A 181 -1.32 21.31 -22.78
C GLY A 181 -0.94 20.71 -21.42
N VAL A 182 -1.55 21.15 -20.32
CA VAL A 182 -1.27 20.72 -18.95
C VAL A 182 -2.56 20.30 -18.24
N LEU A 183 -2.54 19.12 -17.61
CA LEU A 183 -3.62 18.63 -16.75
C LEU A 183 -3.10 18.44 -15.32
N LEU A 184 -3.82 18.98 -14.33
CA LEU A 184 -3.52 18.77 -12.91
C LEU A 184 -4.58 17.87 -12.28
N LEU A 185 -4.15 16.69 -11.82
CA LEU A 185 -5.01 15.78 -11.09
C LEU A 185 -4.80 15.92 -9.59
N ARG A 186 -5.89 16.13 -8.84
CA ARG A 186 -5.87 16.13 -7.36
C ARG A 186 -6.39 14.85 -6.72
N GLY A 187 -7.12 14.02 -7.46
CA GLY A 187 -7.63 12.75 -6.94
C GLY A 187 -8.10 11.82 -8.04
N LEU A 188 -7.54 10.61 -8.05
CA LEU A 188 -8.01 9.50 -8.86
C LEU A 188 -7.65 8.21 -8.11
N ASP A 189 -8.67 7.38 -7.85
CA ASP A 189 -8.52 6.00 -7.41
C ASP A 189 -9.12 5.14 -8.51
N SER A 190 -8.23 4.49 -9.26
CA SER A 190 -8.67 3.77 -10.45
C SER A 190 -8.00 2.42 -10.51
N ARG A 191 -8.81 1.38 -10.68
CA ARG A 191 -8.34 0.03 -10.96
C ARG A 191 -7.95 -0.12 -12.44
N LEU A 192 -7.15 0.81 -12.96
CA LEU A 192 -6.67 0.82 -14.35
C LEU A 192 -5.63 -0.28 -14.59
N SER A 193 -5.26 -0.44 -15.88
CA SER A 193 -4.28 -1.39 -16.43
C SER A 193 -3.48 -2.18 -15.39
N LYS A 194 -3.80 -3.47 -15.25
CA LYS A 194 -3.16 -4.35 -14.26
C LYS A 194 -1.64 -4.43 -14.49
N ASP A 195 -1.22 -4.61 -15.73
CA ASP A 195 0.20 -4.84 -16.06
C ASP A 195 1.06 -3.60 -15.76
N LEU A 196 0.70 -2.42 -16.29
CA LEU A 196 1.48 -1.20 -16.02
C LEU A 196 1.44 -0.80 -14.54
N ARG A 197 0.29 -0.96 -13.86
CA ARG A 197 0.23 -0.72 -12.40
C ARG A 197 1.21 -1.60 -11.65
N CYS A 198 1.28 -2.88 -12.01
CA CYS A 198 2.23 -3.81 -11.40
C CYS A 198 3.68 -3.45 -11.73
N LYS A 199 3.98 -3.08 -12.97
CA LYS A 199 5.31 -2.60 -13.35
C LYS A 199 5.74 -1.41 -12.51
N VAL A 200 4.88 -0.39 -12.40
CA VAL A 200 5.21 0.82 -11.64
C VAL A 200 5.35 0.49 -10.15
N ALA A 201 4.39 -0.24 -9.59
CA ALA A 201 4.35 -0.55 -8.17
C ALA A 201 5.51 -1.44 -7.70
N PHE A 202 5.89 -2.45 -8.48
CA PHE A 202 6.84 -3.48 -8.03
C PHE A 202 8.21 -3.42 -8.70
N HIS A 203 8.32 -2.88 -9.92
CA HIS A 203 9.61 -2.74 -10.61
C HIS A 203 10.15 -1.31 -10.57
N ALA A 204 9.33 -0.30 -10.87
CA ALA A 204 9.81 1.08 -11.01
C ALA A 204 10.00 1.77 -9.65
N LEU A 205 9.06 1.62 -8.72
CA LEU A 205 9.13 2.22 -7.39
C LEU A 205 10.06 1.43 -6.47
N ARG A 206 11.35 1.71 -6.56
CA ARG A 206 12.38 1.25 -5.63
C ARG A 206 12.76 2.35 -4.66
N PHE A 207 12.97 1.99 -3.40
CA PHE A 207 13.50 2.91 -2.41
C PHE A 207 14.85 3.46 -2.84
N ALA A 208 15.13 4.72 -2.50
CA ALA A 208 16.40 5.35 -2.74
C ALA A 208 17.57 4.48 -2.19
N PRO A 209 18.75 4.51 -2.84
CA PRO A 209 19.86 3.61 -2.47
C PRO A 209 20.21 3.65 -0.98
N HIS A 210 20.25 4.84 -0.38
CA HIS A 210 20.56 5.01 1.04
C HIS A 210 19.56 4.30 1.98
N ILE A 211 18.26 4.33 1.66
CA ILE A 211 17.22 3.61 2.42
C ILE A 211 17.37 2.10 2.25
N SER A 212 17.56 1.65 1.01
CA SER A 212 17.72 0.23 0.69
C SER A 212 18.96 -0.37 1.35
N GLU A 213 20.08 0.34 1.33
CA GLU A 213 21.32 -0.05 2.00
C GLU A 213 21.17 -0.15 3.50
N PHE A 214 20.50 0.83 4.12
CA PHE A 214 20.22 0.81 5.54
C PHE A 214 19.33 -0.38 5.92
N GLY A 215 18.23 -0.61 5.18
CA GLY A 215 17.34 -1.74 5.38
C GLY A 215 18.05 -3.09 5.20
N ASN A 216 18.95 -3.20 4.22
CA ASN A 216 19.77 -4.39 4.00
C ASN A 216 20.75 -4.64 5.15
N LYS A 217 21.39 -3.59 5.69
CA LYS A 217 22.28 -3.70 6.87
C LYS A 217 21.51 -4.19 8.09
N LEU A 218 20.34 -3.62 8.36
CA LEU A 218 19.46 -4.05 9.46
C LEU A 218 19.04 -5.50 9.29
N THR A 219 18.53 -5.85 8.11
CA THR A 219 18.08 -7.21 7.80
C THR A 219 19.21 -8.22 7.90
N LYS A 220 20.43 -7.87 7.47
CA LYS A 220 21.61 -8.72 7.60
C LYS A 220 21.91 -9.05 9.06
N ARG A 221 21.89 -8.04 9.95
CA ARG A 221 22.08 -8.24 11.40
C ARG A 221 20.96 -9.09 12.01
N MET A 222 19.70 -8.83 11.66
CA MET A 222 18.59 -9.61 12.18
C MET A 222 18.64 -11.08 11.76
N ARG A 223 19.11 -11.35 10.52
CA ARG A 223 19.23 -12.72 9.97
C ARG A 223 20.37 -13.51 10.60
N THR A 224 21.44 -12.88 11.09
CA THR A 224 22.53 -13.61 11.77
C THR A 224 22.08 -14.25 13.08
N GLU A 225 20.99 -13.80 13.66
CA GLU A 225 20.40 -14.34 14.89
C GLU A 225 19.34 -15.44 14.64
N GLY A 226 19.03 -15.76 13.38
CA GLY A 226 18.10 -16.84 13.01
C GLY A 226 16.84 -16.41 12.26
N PRO A 227 15.87 -17.32 12.06
CA PRO A 227 14.60 -17.03 11.41
C PRO A 227 13.80 -15.96 12.16
N ARG A 228 13.09 -15.11 11.41
CA ARG A 228 12.33 -13.98 11.98
C ARG A 228 10.93 -13.92 11.39
N LEU A 229 9.98 -13.46 12.22
CA LEU A 229 8.65 -13.05 11.79
C LEU A 229 8.60 -11.52 11.73
N ALA A 230 8.11 -10.97 10.63
CA ALA A 230 7.85 -9.54 10.50
C ALA A 230 6.35 -9.29 10.59
N LEU A 231 5.94 -8.41 11.52
CA LEU A 231 4.55 -8.03 11.73
C LEU A 231 4.43 -6.52 11.62
N HIS A 232 3.55 -6.04 10.73
CA HIS A 232 3.23 -4.62 10.60
C HIS A 232 1.89 -4.37 11.30
N LEU A 233 1.95 -3.81 12.51
CA LEU A 233 0.78 -3.46 13.31
C LEU A 233 0.41 -2.00 13.09
N GLN A 234 -0.77 -1.75 12.53
CA GLN A 234 -1.29 -0.40 12.34
C GLN A 234 -2.33 -0.09 13.43
N MET A 235 -1.86 0.34 14.60
CA MET A 235 -2.69 0.61 15.78
C MET A 235 -3.09 2.08 15.89
N GLU A 236 -3.58 2.64 14.80
CA GLU A 236 -3.98 4.04 14.74
C GLU A 236 -5.49 4.18 14.93
N LYS A 237 -5.91 5.16 15.74
CA LYS A 237 -7.33 5.45 16.02
C LYS A 237 -8.16 5.56 14.74
N ASP A 238 -7.61 6.25 13.74
CA ASP A 238 -8.28 6.52 12.48
C ASP A 238 -8.46 5.27 11.62
N VAL A 239 -7.55 4.29 11.70
CA VAL A 239 -7.70 2.97 11.06
C VAL A 239 -8.90 2.23 11.63
N TRP A 240 -9.05 2.18 12.95
CA TRP A 240 -10.21 1.54 13.56
C TRP A 240 -11.52 2.27 13.24
N VAL A 241 -11.53 3.60 13.28
CA VAL A 241 -12.71 4.39 12.88
C VAL A 241 -13.13 4.07 11.44
N ARG A 242 -12.18 4.11 10.49
CA ARG A 242 -12.44 3.91 9.06
C ARG A 242 -12.80 2.47 8.67
N THR A 243 -12.14 1.49 9.29
CA THR A 243 -12.36 0.07 8.96
C THR A 243 -13.65 -0.48 9.56
N GLY A 244 -14.18 0.13 10.63
CA GLY A 244 -15.37 -0.37 11.33
C GLY A 244 -15.06 -1.49 12.33
N CYS A 245 -13.78 -1.70 12.67
CA CYS A 245 -13.31 -2.79 13.54
C CYS A 245 -13.12 -2.35 14.98
N VAL A 246 -13.56 -3.12 15.98
CA VAL A 246 -13.20 -2.78 17.37
C VAL A 246 -11.70 -3.00 17.58
N PRO A 247 -11.01 -2.12 18.34
CA PRO A 247 -9.63 -2.32 18.76
C PRO A 247 -9.41 -3.65 19.47
N GLY A 248 -10.36 -4.06 20.34
CA GLY A 248 -10.22 -5.27 21.15
C GLY A 248 -9.12 -5.16 22.21
N LEU A 249 -8.75 -3.94 22.60
CA LEU A 249 -7.72 -3.67 23.60
C LEU A 249 -8.33 -3.62 25.01
N THR A 250 -9.22 -2.65 25.25
CA THR A 250 -10.02 -2.53 26.49
C THR A 250 -11.41 -1.97 26.17
N PRO A 251 -12.41 -2.16 27.05
CA PRO A 251 -13.76 -1.61 26.84
C PRO A 251 -13.76 -0.09 26.62
N GLU A 252 -12.86 0.65 27.29
CA GLU A 252 -12.76 2.11 27.15
C GLU A 252 -12.31 2.52 25.74
N TYR A 253 -11.34 1.80 25.15
CA TYR A 253 -10.90 2.07 23.78
C TYR A 253 -11.98 1.70 22.76
N ASP A 254 -12.69 0.59 22.97
CA ASP A 254 -13.78 0.17 22.10
C ASP A 254 -14.91 1.22 22.10
N GLU A 255 -15.28 1.75 23.27
CA GLU A 255 -16.26 2.83 23.40
C GLU A 255 -15.78 4.13 22.75
N MET A 256 -14.52 4.52 22.97
CA MET A 256 -13.93 5.70 22.35
C MET A 256 -14.02 5.65 20.82
N ILE A 257 -13.65 4.52 20.20
CA ILE A 257 -13.73 4.36 18.75
C ILE A 257 -15.19 4.36 18.27
N ASN A 258 -16.09 3.71 19.00
CA ASN A 258 -17.51 3.70 18.66
C ASN A 258 -18.11 5.12 18.67
N ASN A 259 -17.76 5.94 19.67
CA ASN A 259 -18.22 7.32 19.78
C ASN A 259 -17.69 8.20 18.63
N GLU A 260 -16.44 8.00 18.21
CA GLU A 260 -15.88 8.70 17.05
C GLU A 260 -16.56 8.31 15.72
N ARG A 261 -16.90 7.03 15.53
CA ARG A 261 -17.68 6.60 14.36
C ARG A 261 -19.07 7.20 14.31
N LYS A 262 -19.73 7.31 15.47
CA LYS A 262 -21.04 7.98 15.56
C LYS A 262 -20.93 9.47 15.20
N LYS A 263 -19.82 10.10 15.59
CA LYS A 263 -19.56 11.52 15.29
C LYS A 263 -19.22 11.75 13.81
N TRP A 264 -18.50 10.82 13.18
CA TRP A 264 -18.01 10.94 11.80
C TRP A 264 -18.36 9.72 10.94
N PRO A 265 -19.66 9.46 10.67
CA PRO A 265 -20.11 8.27 9.96
C PRO A 265 -19.58 8.18 8.51
N GLU A 266 -19.21 9.31 7.91
CA GLU A 266 -18.70 9.40 6.54
C GLU A 266 -17.28 8.84 6.36
N LEU A 267 -16.52 8.63 7.44
CA LEU A 267 -15.15 8.11 7.38
C LEU A 267 -15.09 6.60 7.12
N LEU A 268 -16.19 5.86 7.29
CA LEU A 268 -16.24 4.42 7.09
C LEU A 268 -15.95 4.06 5.62
N THR A 269 -14.82 3.36 5.39
CA THR A 269 -14.29 3.06 4.05
C THR A 269 -15.18 2.10 3.25
N SER A 270 -16.08 1.41 3.93
CA SER A 270 -17.14 0.61 3.32
C SER A 270 -18.46 0.94 4.01
N LYS A 271 -19.38 1.56 3.25
CA LYS A 271 -20.80 1.75 3.62
C LYS A 271 -21.59 0.43 3.52
N SER A 272 -20.93 -0.70 3.75
CA SER A 272 -21.59 -1.98 3.87
C SER A 272 -22.26 -2.06 5.25
N ASN A 273 -23.54 -2.44 5.29
CA ASN A 273 -24.26 -2.82 6.53
C ASN A 273 -23.73 -4.16 7.06
N MET A 274 -22.43 -4.22 7.34
CA MET A 274 -21.75 -5.39 7.88
C MET A 274 -21.48 -5.16 9.36
N THR A 275 -21.79 -6.15 10.18
CA THR A 275 -21.43 -6.13 11.60
C THR A 275 -19.91 -6.22 11.76
N TYR A 276 -19.42 -5.93 12.96
CA TYR A 276 -18.00 -6.15 13.29
C TYR A 276 -17.56 -7.60 12.99
N HIS A 277 -18.39 -8.59 13.34
CA HIS A 277 -18.08 -10.00 13.10
C HIS A 277 -17.95 -10.31 11.60
N ASP A 278 -18.86 -9.79 10.77
CA ASP A 278 -18.80 -9.99 9.32
C ASP A 278 -17.54 -9.37 8.72
N ARG A 279 -17.14 -8.18 9.21
CA ARG A 279 -15.91 -7.50 8.78
C ARG A 279 -14.67 -8.30 9.17
N LYS A 280 -14.66 -8.89 10.36
CA LYS A 280 -13.56 -9.77 10.82
C LYS A 280 -13.45 -11.02 9.95
N LEU A 281 -14.56 -11.68 9.66
CA LEU A 281 -14.59 -12.86 8.78
C LEU A 281 -14.18 -12.53 7.34
N ALA A 282 -14.53 -11.34 6.84
CA ALA A 282 -14.14 -10.86 5.53
C ALA A 282 -12.68 -10.38 5.44
N GLY A 283 -11.90 -10.44 6.53
CA GLY A 283 -10.53 -9.93 6.58
C GLY A 283 -10.43 -8.41 6.46
N LEU A 284 -11.53 -7.69 6.70
CA LEU A 284 -11.58 -6.23 6.78
C LEU A 284 -11.15 -5.71 8.16
N SER A 285 -11.03 -6.62 9.12
CA SER A 285 -10.50 -6.41 10.47
C SER A 285 -9.29 -7.32 10.68
N ALA A 286 -8.19 -6.78 11.22
CA ALA A 286 -7.13 -7.63 11.76
C ALA A 286 -7.64 -8.39 13.01
N PRO A 287 -7.18 -9.63 13.25
CA PRO A 287 -7.64 -10.46 14.36
C PRO A 287 -7.37 -9.87 15.74
#